data_AF-A0A7W4YGB2-F1
#
_entry.id   AF-A0A7W4YGB2-F1
#
_cell.length_a   1.000
_cell.length_b   1.000
_cell.length_c   1.000
_cell.angle_alpha   90.00
_cell.angle_beta   90.00
_cell.angle_gamma   90.00
#
_symmetry.space_group_name_H-M   'P 1'
#
loop_
_entity.id
_entity.type
_entity.pdbx_description
1 polymer ?
#
loop_
_entity_poly.entity_id
_entity_poly.type
_entity_poly.pdbx_seq_one_letter_code
_entity_poly.pdbx_strand_id
1 'polypeptide(L)'
;MSPDSPPTTARDHTRKRVEVRYIRHGEVRARVSTIGADGDRAFVLVAGIGVASNYYENLAPGLGEFGPVHALELPGFAGVPYPKRRMSI
;
A
#
# COMPACT_ATOMS: atom_id res chain seq x y z
N MET A 1 48.54 2.67 5.44
CA MET A 1 47.64 3.72 5.96
C MET A 1 46.55 3.90 4.93
N SER A 2 45.43 3.18 5.10
CA SER A 2 44.23 3.38 4.28
C SER A 2 43.58 4.72 4.65
N PRO A 3 42.61 5.19 3.84
CA PRO A 3 41.27 4.77 4.16
C PRO A 3 40.62 4.05 2.99
N ASP A 4 40.11 2.85 3.28
CA ASP A 4 39.10 2.19 2.49
C ASP A 4 37.91 3.13 2.38
N SER A 5 37.57 3.52 1.16
CA SER A 5 36.25 4.06 0.88
C SER A 5 35.22 2.99 1.30
N PRO A 6 34.23 3.31 2.15
CA PRO A 6 33.19 2.34 2.44
C PRO A 6 32.49 1.99 1.12
N PRO A 7 32.11 0.72 0.89
CA PRO A 7 31.21 0.43 -0.20
C PRO A 7 29.96 1.26 0.04
N THR A 8 29.66 2.17 -0.90
CA THR A 8 28.34 2.76 -1.03
C THR A 8 27.39 1.57 -1.08
N THR A 9 26.69 1.32 0.02
CA THR A 9 25.53 0.44 0.04
C THR A 9 24.60 1.03 -1.00
N ALA A 10 24.66 0.50 -2.23
CA ALA A 10 23.60 0.62 -3.18
C ALA A 10 22.38 0.16 -2.40
N ARG A 11 21.54 1.11 -1.99
CA ARG A 11 20.25 0.80 -1.41
C ARG A 11 19.59 -0.06 -2.47
N ASP A 12 19.58 -1.35 -2.23
CA ASP A 12 18.79 -2.28 -2.99
C ASP A 12 17.38 -1.79 -2.79
N HIS A 13 16.90 -0.95 -3.72
CA HIS A 13 15.49 -0.69 -3.86
C HIS A 13 14.97 -1.96 -4.50
N THR A 14 15.00 -3.06 -3.72
CA THR A 14 14.52 -4.38 -4.07
C THR A 14 13.16 -4.10 -4.66
N ARG A 15 13.03 -4.29 -5.97
CA ARG A 15 11.91 -3.82 -6.76
C ARG A 15 10.63 -4.28 -6.07
N LYS A 16 10.01 -3.41 -5.25
CA LYS A 16 8.98 -3.86 -4.31
C LYS A 16 7.85 -4.36 -5.18
N ARG A 17 7.49 -5.64 -5.00
CA ARG A 17 6.37 -6.23 -5.71
C ARG A 17 5.12 -5.49 -5.24
N VAL A 18 4.56 -4.68 -6.12
CA VAL A 18 3.27 -4.04 -5.89
C VAL A 18 2.23 -4.86 -6.62
N GLU A 19 1.31 -5.47 -5.87
CA GLU A 19 0.17 -6.16 -6.45
C GLU A 19 -1.08 -5.30 -6.27
N VAL A 20 -1.75 -4.97 -7.38
CA VAL A 20 -3.01 -4.23 -7.34
C VAL A 20 -4.16 -5.20 -7.59
N ARG A 21 -5.10 -5.26 -6.66
CA ARG A 21 -6.31 -6.08 -6.75
C ARG A 21 -7.56 -5.24 -6.51
N TYR A 22 -8.68 -5.65 -7.09
CA TYR A 22 -9.99 -5.13 -6.73
C TYR A 22 -10.73 -6.18 -5.92
N ILE A 23 -11.15 -5.81 -4.70
CA ILE A 23 -11.96 -6.67 -3.84
C ILE A 23 -13.41 -6.22 -3.97
N ARG A 24 -14.33 -7.16 -4.19
CA ARG A 24 -15.76 -6.89 -4.24
C ARG A 24 -16.42 -7.35 -2.95
N HIS A 25 -17.26 -6.49 -2.37
CA HIS A 25 -18.14 -6.82 -1.27
C HIS A 25 -19.55 -6.34 -1.60
N GLY A 26 -20.50 -7.26 -1.81
CA GLY A 26 -21.81 -6.90 -2.37
C GLY A 26 -21.69 -6.19 -3.73
N GLU A 27 -22.32 -5.03 -3.86
CA GLU A 27 -22.25 -4.22 -5.10
C GLU A 27 -21.07 -3.25 -5.14
N VAL A 28 -20.31 -3.12 -4.06
CA VAL A 28 -19.18 -2.19 -4.00
C VAL A 28 -17.87 -2.91 -4.28
N ARG A 29 -16.92 -2.16 -4.84
CA ARG A 29 -15.55 -2.61 -5.05
C ARG A 29 -14.61 -1.66 -4.34
N ALA A 30 -13.56 -2.19 -3.75
CA ALA A 30 -12.42 -1.44 -3.24
C ALA A 30 -11.18 -1.80 -4.05
N ARG A 31 -10.22 -0.88 -4.16
CA ARG A 31 -8.90 -1.15 -4.75
C ARG A 31 -7.91 -1.36 -3.63
N VAL A 32 -7.14 -2.44 -3.71
CA VAL A 32 -6.09 -2.79 -2.76
C VAL A 32 -4.76 -2.83 -3.47
N SER A 33 -3.80 -2.02 -3.03
CA SER A 33 -2.40 -2.14 -3.41
C SER A 33 -1.65 -2.84 -2.29
N THR A 34 -1.07 -4.00 -2.56
CA THR A 34 -0.26 -4.76 -1.60
C THR A 34 1.21 -4.48 -1.86
N ILE A 35 1.96 -4.16 -0.81
CA ILE A 35 3.39 -3.87 -0.84
C ILE A 35 4.07 -4.74 0.21
N GLY A 36 5.15 -5.43 -0.18
CA GLY A 36 5.95 -6.27 0.72
C GLY A 36 5.78 -7.76 0.47
N ALA A 37 6.45 -8.56 1.32
CA ALA A 37 6.40 -10.02 1.27
C ALA A 37 5.34 -10.58 2.24
N ASP A 38 5.01 -11.86 2.07
CA ASP A 38 4.10 -12.59 2.95
C ASP A 38 4.62 -12.59 4.40
N GLY A 39 3.70 -12.47 5.36
CA GLY A 39 4.02 -12.44 6.79
C GLY A 39 2.76 -12.52 7.65
N ASP A 40 2.93 -12.93 8.91
CA ASP A 40 1.81 -13.27 9.79
C ASP A 40 0.99 -12.07 10.27
N ARG A 41 1.55 -10.84 10.18
CA ARG A 41 0.89 -9.61 10.62
C ARG A 41 0.74 -8.63 9.46
N ALA A 42 -0.49 -8.51 8.96
CA ALA A 42 -0.82 -7.54 7.93
C ALA A 42 -1.14 -6.15 8.50
N PHE A 43 -0.71 -5.11 7.78
CA PHE A 43 -1.05 -3.71 8.07
C PHE A 43 -2.01 -3.19 6.99
N VAL A 44 -3.15 -2.63 7.39
CA VAL A 44 -4.13 -2.06 6.45
C VAL A 44 -4.12 -0.54 6.57
N LEU A 45 -3.78 0.14 5.49
CA LEU A 45 -3.78 1.60 5.38
C LEU A 45 -5.04 2.02 4.64
N VAL A 46 -5.98 2.65 5.36
CA VAL A 46 -7.23 3.15 4.77
C VAL A 46 -7.08 4.64 4.50
N ALA A 47 -7.13 5.03 3.23
CA ALA A 47 -7.09 6.44 2.87
C ALA A 47 -8.38 7.14 3.34
N GLY A 48 -8.21 8.24 4.08
CA GLY A 48 -9.31 9.10 4.52
C GLY A 48 -9.78 10.07 3.43
N ILE A 49 -10.75 10.93 3.77
CA ILE A 49 -11.31 11.93 2.85
C ILE A 49 -10.18 12.86 2.34
N GLY A 50 -10.02 12.94 1.02
CA GLY A 50 -9.08 13.84 0.35
C GLY A 50 -7.65 13.30 0.18
N VAL A 51 -7.39 12.05 0.56
CA VAL A 51 -6.07 11.41 0.43
C VAL A 51 -6.17 10.19 -0.48
N ALA A 52 -5.12 9.90 -1.24
CA ALA A 52 -5.00 8.69 -2.06
C ALA A 52 -3.81 7.84 -1.58
N SER A 53 -3.81 6.56 -1.92
CA SER A 53 -2.80 5.56 -1.52
C SER A 53 -1.37 5.91 -1.94
N ASN A 54 -1.17 6.83 -2.88
CA ASN A 54 0.15 7.36 -3.26
C ASN A 54 0.85 8.12 -2.12
N TYR A 55 0.13 8.56 -1.09
CA TYR A 55 0.75 9.14 0.12
C TYR A 55 1.58 8.12 0.91
N TYR A 56 1.29 6.82 0.76
CA TYR A 56 1.99 5.78 1.50
C TYR A 56 3.26 5.27 0.82
N GLU A 57 3.65 5.85 -0.32
CA GLU A 57 4.86 5.45 -1.05
C GLU A 57 6.12 5.52 -0.17
N ASN A 58 6.17 6.45 0.79
CA ASN A 58 7.27 6.59 1.74
C ASN A 58 7.06 5.83 3.07
N LEU A 59 5.82 5.52 3.46
CA LEU A 59 5.50 4.84 4.74
C LEU A 59 5.46 3.31 4.58
N ALA A 60 4.91 2.82 3.48
CA ALA A 60 4.80 1.40 3.18
C ALA A 60 6.16 0.69 3.18
N PRO A 61 7.29 1.31 2.79
CA PRO A 61 8.57 0.65 2.87
C PRO A 61 9.02 0.29 4.28
N GLY A 62 8.79 1.18 5.26
CA GLY A 62 9.16 0.92 6.65
C GLY A 62 8.21 -0.07 7.33
N LEU A 63 6.92 -0.05 7.02
CA LEU A 63 5.97 -1.04 7.54
C LEU A 63 6.15 -2.42 6.90
N GLY A 64 6.56 -2.46 5.63
CA GLY A 64 6.81 -3.69 4.89
C GLY A 64 7.95 -4.55 5.46
N GLU A 65 8.82 -3.99 6.31
CA GLU A 65 9.82 -4.75 7.05
C GLU A 65 9.20 -5.63 8.14
N PHE A 66 8.00 -5.28 8.61
CA PHE A 66 7.30 -5.97 9.71
C PHE A 66 6.17 -6.90 9.24
N GLY A 67 5.79 -6.84 7.95
CA GLY A 67 4.74 -7.66 7.37
C GLY A 67 4.06 -7.02 6.16
N PRO A 68 3.12 -7.71 5.49
CA PRO A 68 2.48 -7.22 4.27
C PRO A 68 1.65 -5.95 4.55
N VAL A 69 1.77 -4.96 3.67
CA VAL A 69 1.02 -3.69 3.75
C VAL A 69 -0.04 -3.65 2.66
N HIS A 70 -1.30 -3.46 3.04
CA HIS A 70 -2.43 -3.30 2.12
C HIS A 70 -2.93 -1.85 2.17
N ALA A 71 -2.68 -1.08 1.12
CA ALA A 71 -3.28 0.23 0.94
C ALA A 71 -4.67 0.08 0.29
N LEU A 72 -5.71 0.46 1.03
CA LEU A 72 -7.12 0.32 0.66
C LEU A 72 -7.69 1.67 0.22
N GLU A 73 -8.20 1.69 -1.01
CA GLU A 73 -9.00 2.80 -1.56
C GLU A 73 -10.48 2.45 -1.48
N LEU A 74 -11.26 3.34 -0.88
CA LEU A 74 -12.68 3.14 -0.63
C LEU A 74 -13.55 3.36 -1.89
N PRO A 75 -14.73 2.74 -1.96
CA PRO A 75 -15.70 3.04 -3.01
C PRO A 75 -16.01 4.55 -3.10
N GLY A 76 -15.89 5.13 -4.29
CA GLY A 76 -16.05 6.57 -4.52
C GLY A 76 -14.80 7.43 -4.32
N PHE A 77 -13.66 6.83 -3.94
CA PHE A 77 -12.38 7.53 -3.73
C PHE A 77 -11.30 7.04 -4.68
N ALA A 78 -10.30 7.89 -4.96
CA ALA A 78 -9.11 7.56 -5.76
C ALA A 78 -9.40 6.80 -7.08
N GLY A 79 -10.46 7.16 -7.79
CA GLY A 79 -10.86 6.54 -9.07
C GLY A 79 -11.62 5.21 -8.93
N VAL A 80 -11.94 4.76 -7.72
CA VAL A 80 -12.84 3.63 -7.49
C VAL A 80 -14.29 4.09 -7.71
N PRO A 81 -15.10 3.36 -8.50
CA PRO A 81 -16.48 3.75 -8.78
C PRO A 81 -17.30 4.03 -7.52
N TYR A 82 -18.14 5.06 -7.58
CA TYR A 82 -19.09 5.36 -6.51
C TYR A 82 -20.09 4.19 -6.33
N PRO A 83 -20.44 3.85 -5.08
CA PRO A 83 -21.54 2.94 -4.80
C PRO A 83 -22.84 3.41 -5.45
N LYS A 84 -23.63 2.47 -5.99
CA LYS A 84 -24.96 2.77 -6.54
C LYS A 84 -25.97 3.23 -5.49
N ARG A 85 -25.73 2.90 -4.21
CA ARG A 85 -26.55 3.29 -3.06
C ARG A 85 -25.67 3.98 -2.03
N ARG A 86 -26.24 4.93 -1.28
CA ARG A 86 -25.55 5.56 -0.14
C ARG A 86 -25.16 4.50 0.87
N MET A 87 -23.92 4.58 1.36
CA MET A 87 -23.42 3.68 2.41
C MET A 87 -23.90 4.17 3.78
N SER A 88 -24.36 3.26 4.63
CA SER A 88 -24.65 3.47 6.05
C SER A 88 -23.58 2.79 6.88
N ILE A 89 -23.32 3.30 8.09
CA ILE A 89 -22.46 2.65 9.08
C ILE A 89 -23.27 1.73 9.99
#